data_AF-A0A846QG60-F1
#
_entry.id   AF-A0A846QG60-F1
#
_cell.length_a   1.000
_cell.length_b   1.000
_cell.length_c   1.000
_cell.angle_alpha   90.00
_cell.angle_beta   90.00
_cell.angle_gamma   90.00
#
_symmetry.space_group_name_H-M   'P 1'
#
loop_
_entity.id
_entity.type
_entity.pdbx_description
1 polymer ?
#
loop_
_entity_poly.entity_id
_entity_poly.type
_entity_poly.pdbx_seq_one_letter_code
_entity_poly.pdbx_strand_id
1 'polypeptide(L)' 'MGRRIIRPTLPLDFGPGVPREKRLELWMRDHGLTFKDIAAQLGVHHTWPGKVLVAKTEKLTPERRRQLVEIVGLPEELV' A
#
# COMPACT_ATOMS: atom_id res chain seq x y z
N MET A 1 -16.98 -25.17 8.05
CA MET A 1 -17.64 -23.88 7.79
C MET A 1 -16.55 -22.82 7.59
N GLY A 2 -16.28 -22.46 6.34
CA GLY A 2 -15.24 -21.47 6.00
C GLY A 2 -15.64 -20.09 6.49
N ARG A 3 -14.83 -19.47 7.35
CA ARG A 3 -14.99 -18.07 7.72
C ARG A 3 -14.66 -17.24 6.48
N ARG A 4 -15.71 -16.83 5.74
CA ARG A 4 -15.63 -15.80 4.71
C ARG A 4 -15.28 -14.50 5.45
N ILE A 5 -13.99 -14.21 5.53
CA ILE A 5 -13.50 -12.91 5.98
C ILE A 5 -13.84 -11.97 4.84
N ILE A 6 -15.03 -11.36 4.91
CA ILE A 6 -15.32 -10.14 4.16
C ILE A 6 -14.35 -9.10 4.71
N ARG A 7 -13.16 -8.99 4.09
CA ARG A 7 -12.32 -7.81 4.29
C ARG A 7 -13.20 -6.64 3.88
N PRO A 8 -13.50 -5.67 4.76
CA PRO A 8 -14.05 -4.43 4.29
C PRO A 8 -12.95 -3.80 3.44
N THR A 9 -12.98 -4.03 2.13
CA THR A 9 -12.31 -3.13 1.20
C THR A 9 -12.97 -1.79 1.45
N LEU A 10 -12.30 -0.91 2.20
CA LEU A 10 -12.64 0.50 2.24
C LEU A 10 -12.99 0.91 0.81
N PRO A 11 -14.10 1.62 0.59
CA PRO A 11 -14.28 2.27 -0.69
C PRO A 11 -13.02 3.10 -0.94
N LEU A 12 -12.31 2.81 -2.04
CA LEU A 12 -11.23 3.64 -2.57
C LEU A 12 -11.73 5.07 -2.90
N ASP A 13 -13.03 5.31 -2.75
CA ASP A 13 -13.68 6.60 -2.67
C ASP A 13 -13.31 7.31 -1.35
N PHE A 14 -12.08 7.79 -1.28
CA PHE A 14 -11.62 8.61 -0.14
C PHE A 14 -12.26 10.01 -0.10
N GLY A 15 -13.27 10.28 -0.94
CA GLY A 15 -13.85 11.60 -1.14
C GLY A 15 -12.96 12.54 -1.98
N PRO A 16 -13.55 13.50 -2.70
CA PRO A 16 -12.80 14.44 -3.51
C PRO A 16 -11.89 15.31 -2.63
N GLY A 17 -10.57 15.23 -2.86
CA GLY A 17 -9.58 16.09 -2.20
C GLY A 17 -8.62 15.41 -1.23
N VAL A 18 -8.71 14.09 -1.00
CA VAL A 18 -7.74 13.40 -0.15
C VAL A 18 -6.43 13.12 -0.92
N PRO A 19 -5.29 13.67 -0.47
CA PRO A 19 -4.01 13.44 -1.12
C PRO A 19 -3.64 11.95 -1.05
N ARG A 20 -2.95 11.45 -2.09
CA ARG A 20 -2.60 10.03 -2.24
C ARG A 20 -1.89 9.46 -1.02
N GLU A 21 -1.00 10.23 -0.40
CA GLU A 21 -0.32 9.87 0.85
C GLU A 21 -1.30 9.49 1.97
N LYS A 22 -2.30 10.34 2.18
CA LYS A 22 -3.30 10.14 3.24
C LYS A 22 -4.21 8.95 2.91
N ARG A 23 -4.50 8.71 1.63
CA ARG A 23 -5.23 7.51 1.16
C ARG A 23 -4.44 6.24 1.45
N LEU A 24 -3.15 6.26 1.16
CA LEU A 24 -2.23 5.17 1.46
C LEU A 24 -2.15 4.89 2.95
N GLU A 25 -1.98 5.92 3.79
CA GLU A 25 -1.97 5.78 5.25
C GLU A 25 -3.29 5.20 5.79
N LEU A 26 -4.44 5.65 5.27
CA LEU A 26 -5.75 5.14 5.66
C LEU A 26 -5.94 3.67 5.27
N TRP A 27 -5.55 3.31 4.04
CA TRP A 27 -5.59 1.92 3.56
C TRP A 27 -4.69 1.02 4.41
N MET A 28 -3.47 1.47 4.69
CA MET A 28 -2.52 0.75 5.54
C MET A 28 -3.06 0.57 6.96
N ARG A 29 -3.64 1.61 7.55
CA ARG A 29 -4.25 1.57 8.87
C ARG A 29 -5.41 0.58 8.95
N ASP A 30 -6.27 0.57 7.94
CA ASP A 30 -7.40 -0.37 7.83
C ASP A 30 -6.92 -1.83 7.74
N HIS A 31 -5.82 -2.06 7.01
CA HIS A 31 -5.20 -3.38 6.89
C HIS A 31 -4.27 -3.74 8.05
N GLY A 32 -4.09 -2.85 9.04
CA GLY A 32 -3.15 -3.05 10.14
C GLY A 32 -1.69 -3.13 9.70
N LEU A 33 -1.34 -2.56 8.54
CA LEU A 33 -0.01 -2.56 7.95
C LEU A 33 0.72 -1.25 8.25
N THR A 34 2.05 -1.33 8.37
CA THR A 34 2.94 -0.16 8.41
C THR A 34 3.95 -0.19 7.27
N PHE A 35 4.66 0.92 7.03
CA PHE A 35 5.74 0.92 6.03
C PHE A 35 6.83 -0.09 6.38
N LYS A 36 7.03 -0.39 7.67
CA LYS A 36 7.97 -1.43 8.10
C LYS A 36 7.48 -2.82 7.70
N ASP A 37 6.18 -3.10 7.81
CA ASP A 37 5.59 -4.37 7.39
C ASP A 37 5.67 -4.54 5.87
N ILE A 38 5.35 -3.49 5.11
CA ILE A 38 5.49 -3.46 3.65
C ILE A 38 6.95 -3.73 3.28
N ALA A 39 7.90 -3.05 3.94
CA ALA A 39 9.31 -3.26 3.70
C ALA A 39 9.76 -4.69 4.03
N ALA A 40 9.28 -5.25 5.15
CA ALA A 40 9.58 -6.61 5.56
C ALA A 40 9.01 -7.66 4.59
N GLN A 41 7.77 -7.48 4.12
CA GLN A 41 7.15 -8.37 3.12
C GLN A 41 7.90 -8.37 1.78
N LEU A 42 8.45 -7.22 1.39
CA LEU A 42 9.19 -7.05 0.15
C LEU A 42 10.69 -7.33 0.27
N GLY A 43 11.18 -7.61 1.48
CA GLY A 43 12.61 -7.79 1.77
C GLY A 43 13.44 -6.54 1.44
N VAL A 44 12.91 -5.34 1.64
CA VAL A 44 13.57 -4.06 1.33
C VAL A 44 13.85 -3.25 2.59
N HIS A 45 14.62 -2.18 2.45
CA HIS A 45 14.91 -1.27 3.55
C HIS A 45 13.64 -0.52 4.02
N HIS A 46 13.49 -0.31 5.33
CA HIS A 46 12.28 0.27 5.93
C HIS A 46 11.90 1.67 5.41
N THR A 47 12.85 2.42 4.85
CA THR A 47 12.61 3.75 4.25
C THR A 47 12.22 3.68 2.77
N TRP A 48 12.42 2.54 2.11
CA TRP A 48 12.14 2.36 0.69
C TRP A 48 10.66 2.59 0.34
N PRO A 49 9.67 2.06 1.09
CA PRO A 49 8.26 2.29 0.79
C PRO A 49 7.89 3.77 0.84
N GLY A 50 8.41 4.51 1.83
CA GLY A 50 8.22 5.96 1.90
C GLY A 50 8.86 6.69 0.71
N LYS A 51 10.05 6.28 0.28
CA LYS A 51 10.71 6.89 -0.88
C LYS A 51 9.95 6.68 -2.20
N VAL A 52 9.33 5.53 -2.40
CA VAL A 52 8.62 5.23 -3.66
C VAL A 52 7.14 5.60 -3.61
N LEU A 53 6.44 5.30 -2.51
CA LEU A 53 4.99 5.52 -2.39
C LEU A 53 4.66 6.96 -1.99
N VAL A 54 5.48 7.59 -1.15
CA VAL A 54 5.25 8.95 -0.65
C VAL A 54 6.06 9.96 -1.45
N ALA A 55 7.38 9.93 -1.31
CA ALA A 55 8.26 10.97 -1.84
C ALA A 55 8.48 10.88 -3.37
N LYS A 56 8.18 9.74 -4.00
CA LYS A 56 8.50 9.41 -5.40
C LYS A 56 9.95 9.75 -5.80
N THR A 57 10.87 9.73 -4.83
CA THR A 57 12.29 10.08 -5.02
C THR A 57 13.06 8.97 -5.70
N GLU A 58 12.55 7.73 -5.63
CA GLU A 58 13.18 6.56 -6.21
C GLU A 58 12.27 5.98 -7.30
N LYS A 59 12.86 5.57 -8.43
CA LYS A 59 12.11 5.00 -9.55
C LYS A 59 11.51 3.65 -9.14
N LEU A 60 10.18 3.57 -9.21
CA LEU A 60 9.48 2.32 -9.04
C LEU A 60 9.57 1.50 -10.34
N THR A 61 10.31 0.40 -10.30
CA THR A 61 10.38 -0.53 -11.43
C THR A 61 9.06 -1.30 -11.58
N PRO A 62 8.70 -1.75 -12.80
CA PRO A 62 7.47 -2.53 -13.01
C PRO A 62 7.41 -3.79 -12.16
N GLU A 63 8.55 -4.42 -11.90
CA GLU A 63 8.63 -5.59 -11.01
C GLU A 63 8.29 -5.23 -9.55
N ARG A 64 8.80 -4.10 -9.04
CA ARG A 64 8.48 -3.63 -7.68
C ARG A 64 7.04 -3.16 -7.56
N ARG A 65 6.50 -2.53 -8.60
CA ARG A 65 5.06 -2.20 -8.70
C ARG A 65 4.21 -3.46 -8.60
N ARG A 66 4.57 -4.51 -9.34
CA ARG A 66 3.90 -5.81 -9.30
C ARG A 66 3.96 -6.44 -7.91
N GLN A 67 5.12 -6.38 -7.24
CA GLN A 67 5.24 -6.89 -5.87
C GLN A 67 4.37 -6.11 -4.87
N LEU A 68 4.26 -4.79 -4.99
CA LEU A 68 3.36 -3.99 -4.13
C LEU A 68 1.89 -4.39 -4.34
N VAL A 69 1.47 -4.66 -5.57
CA VAL A 69 0.10 -5.05 -5.86
C VAL A 69 -0.18 -6.50 -5.45
N GLU A 70 0.70 -7.44 -5.81
CA GLU A 70 0.46 -8.88 -5.62
C GLU A 70 0.84 -9.38 -4.22
N ILE A 71 1.93 -8.89 -3.63
CA ILE A 71 2.40 -9.36 -2.31
C ILE A 71 1.70 -8.56 -1.21
N VAL A 72 1.77 -7.24 -1.29
CA VAL A 72 1.22 -6.36 -0.24
C VAL A 72 -0.29 -6.20 -0.40
N GLY A 73 -0.83 -6.40 -1.62
CA GLY A 73 -2.25 -6.17 -1.91
C GLY A 73 -2.58 -4.71 -2.15
N LEU A 74 -1.58 -3.87 -2.42
CA LEU A 74 -1.75 -2.44 -2.55
C LEU A 74 -2.49 -2.13 -3.87
N PRO A 75 -3.57 -1.34 -3.85
CA PRO A 75 -4.30 -1.03 -5.09
C PRO A 75 -3.42 -0.21 -6.03
N GLU A 76 -3.49 -0.51 -7.33
CA GLU A 76 -2.63 0.10 -8.36
C GLU A 76 -2.71 1.63 -8.41
N GLU A 77 -3.83 2.22 -8.00
CA GLU A 77 -4.03 3.68 -7.91
C GLU A 77 -3.18 4.34 -6.81
N LEU A 78 -2.80 3.56 -5.80
CA LEU A 78 -1.96 3.99 -4.69
C LEU A 78 -0.48 3.65 -4.91
N VAL A 79 -0.12 2.96 -5.99
CA VAL A 79 1.26 2.58 -6.34
C VAL A 79 1.93 3.57 -7.28
#